data_AF-A0A2T2YKM6-F1
#
_entry.id   AF-A0A2T2YKM6-F1
#
_cell.length_a   1.000
_cell.length_b   1.000
_cell.length_c   1.000
_cell.angle_alpha   90.00
_cell.angle_beta   90.00
_cell.angle_gamma   90.00
#
_symmetry.space_group_name_H-M   'P 1'
#
loop_
_entity.id
_entity.type
_entity.pdbx_description
1 polymer ?
#
loop_
_entity_poly.entity_id
_entity_poly.type
_entity_poly.pdbx_seq_one_letter_code
_entity_poly.pdbx_strand_id
1 'polypeptide(L)' 'MADKKPVPQFVTPYKYAQLCGVSYTAIYGRIERGLIELSEETSMDGTVKRLIDTIKFPPTKLNDYPIEYKGRSKPKNN' A
#
# COMPACT_ATOMS: atom_id res chain seq x y z
N MET A 1 15.35 21.14 13.62
CA MET A 1 15.25 20.53 12.28
C MET A 1 14.17 19.46 12.32
N ALA A 2 13.22 19.46 11.39
CA ALA A 2 12.10 18.53 11.38
C ALA A 2 12.59 17.08 11.24
N ASP A 3 12.39 16.28 12.28
CA ASP A 3 12.59 14.83 12.27
C ASP A 3 11.55 14.20 11.33
N LYS A 4 11.83 14.25 10.03
CA LYS A 4 11.09 13.48 9.04
C LYS A 4 11.53 12.03 9.26
N LYS A 5 10.81 11.30 10.11
CA LYS A 5 10.92 9.84 10.22
C LYS A 5 11.10 9.29 8.80
N PRO A 6 12.20 8.58 8.49
CA PRO A 6 12.42 8.07 7.15
C PRO A 6 11.23 7.19 6.82
N VAL A 7 10.46 7.59 5.81
CA VAL A 7 9.43 6.72 5.25
C VAL A 7 10.17 5.45 4.82
N PRO A 8 9.77 4.26 5.29
CA PRO A 8 10.45 3.03 4.93
C PRO A 8 10.52 2.94 3.40
N GLN A 9 11.74 2.80 2.86
CA GLN A 9 11.99 2.80 1.42
C GLN A 9 11.13 1.74 0.73
N PHE A 10 11.03 0.56 1.33
CA PHE A 10 10.21 -0.54 0.85
C PHE A 10 9.00 -0.75 1.77
N VAL A 11 7.80 -0.75 1.18
CA VAL A 11 6.56 -0.95 1.92
C VAL A 11 5.70 -2.02 1.26
N THR A 12 4.87 -2.70 2.04
CA THR A 12 3.88 -3.62 1.44
C THR A 12 2.86 -2.85 0.60
N PRO A 13 2.24 -3.47 -0.41
CA PRO A 13 1.21 -2.82 -1.23
C PRO A 13 0.03 -2.30 -0.39
N TYR A 14 -0.26 -3.00 0.71
CA TYR A 14 -1.25 -2.58 1.69
C TYR A 14 -0.85 -1.26 2.38
N LYS A 15 0.39 -1.18 2.85
CA LYS A 15 0.90 0.04 3.48
C LYS A 15 1.03 1.18 2.47
N TYR A 16 1.44 0.89 1.24
CA TYR A 16 1.49 1.85 0.15
C TYR A 16 0.11 2.46 -0.16
N ALA A 17 -0.93 1.63 -0.18
CA ALA A 17 -2.31 2.08 -0.37
C ALA A 17 -2.74 3.07 0.74
N GLN A 18 -2.41 2.75 2.00
CA GLN A 18 -2.67 3.65 3.15
C GLN A 18 -1.92 4.98 3.03
N LEU A 19 -0.66 4.96 2.59
CA LEU A 19 0.14 6.17 2.39
C LEU A 19 -0.41 7.04 1.26
N CYS A 20 -0.88 6.41 0.19
CA CYS A 20 -1.50 7.09 -0.96
C CYS A 20 -2.94 7.56 -0.69
N GLY A 21 -3.61 7.02 0.33
CA GLY A 21 -5.03 7.28 0.60
C GLY A 21 -5.98 6.59 -0.39
N VAL A 22 -5.57 5.47 -0.99
CA VAL A 22 -6.36 4.74 -1.98
C VAL A 22 -6.69 3.32 -1.50
N SER A 23 -7.63 2.65 -2.17
CA SER A 23 -7.94 1.25 -1.88
C SER A 23 -6.79 0.33 -2.30
N TYR A 24 -6.66 -0.80 -1.62
CA TYR A 24 -5.70 -1.85 -1.95
C TYR A 24 -5.88 -2.39 -3.38
N THR A 25 -7.13 -2.51 -3.83
CA THR A 25 -7.48 -2.92 -5.20
C THR A 25 -7.02 -1.92 -6.25
N ALA A 26 -7.07 -0.62 -5.96
CA ALA A 26 -6.57 0.41 -6.87
C ALA A 26 -5.05 0.32 -7.08
N ILE A 27 -4.29 -0.02 -6.03
CA ILE A 27 -2.85 -0.28 -6.15
C ILE A 27 -2.58 -1.52 -7.00
N TYR A 28 -3.33 -2.60 -6.83
CA TYR A 28 -3.21 -3.77 -7.72
C TYR A 28 -3.48 -3.44 -9.17
N GLY A 29 -4.54 -2.69 -9.47
CA GLY A 29 -4.81 -2.25 -10.85
C GLY A 29 -3.69 -1.39 -11.44
N ARG A 30 -2.93 -0.64 -10.61
CA ARG A 30 -1.74 0.09 -11.06
C ARG A 30 -0.56 -0.84 -11.32
N ILE A 31 -0.39 -1.88 -10.52
CA ILE A 31 0.63 -2.91 -10.72
C ILE A 31 0.38 -3.67 -12.02
N GLU A 32 -0.85 -4.09 -12.30
CA GLU A 32 -1.20 -4.79 -13.55
C GLU A 32 -1.00 -3.92 -14.79
N ARG A 33 -1.18 -2.61 -14.66
CA ARG A 33 -0.90 -1.63 -15.72
C ARG A 33 0.59 -1.29 -15.86
N GLY A 34 1.46 -1.83 -15.00
CA GLY A 34 2.89 -1.51 -14.98
C GLY A 34 3.22 -0.09 -14.48
N LEU A 35 2.27 0.57 -13.81
CA LEU A 35 2.46 1.91 -13.24
C LEU A 35 3.24 1.88 -11.92
N ILE A 36 3.25 0.73 -11.24
CA ILE A 36 3.97 0.48 -10.00
C ILE A 36 4.63 -0.89 -10.10
N GLU A 37 5.90 -0.97 -9.74
CA GLU A 37 6.63 -2.24 -9.71
C GLU A 37 6.66 -2.84 -8.30
N LEU A 38 6.57 -4.17 -8.26
CA LEU A 38 6.76 -4.96 -7.05
C LEU A 38 8.19 -5.48 -7.01
N SER A 39 8.93 -5.10 -5.98
CA SER A 39 10.18 -5.75 -5.60
C SER A 39 9.85 -6.99 -4.77
N GLU A 40 10.32 -8.14 -5.22
CA GLU A 40 10.24 -9.39 -4.47
C GLU A 40 11.53 -9.52 -3.64
N GLU A 41 11.40 -9.39 -2.32
CA GLU A 41 12.50 -9.57 -1.39
C GLU A 41 12.32 -10.91 -0.67
N THR A 42 13.25 -11.83 -0.90
CA THR A 42 13.27 -13.11 -0.20
C THR A 42 13.89 -12.87 1.18
N SER A 43 13.07 -12.97 2.22
CA SER A 43 13.57 -12.95 3.60
C SER A 43 14.44 -14.18 3.87
N MET A 44 15.32 -14.08 4.86
CA MET A 44 16.26 -15.13 5.26
C MET A 44 15.56 -16.46 5.63
N ASP A 45 14.30 -16.39 6.05
CA ASP A 45 13.41 -17.53 6.31
C ASP A 45 12.81 -18.18 5.04
N GLY A 46 13.24 -17.77 3.84
CA GLY A 46 12.72 -18.26 2.55
C GLY A 46 11.35 -17.70 2.16
N THR A 47 10.78 -16.79 2.96
CA THR A 47 9.50 -16.13 2.64
C THR A 47 9.71 -15.02 1.62
N VAL A 48 9.03 -15.10 0.49
CA VAL A 48 9.02 -14.03 -0.52
C VAL A 48 8.04 -12.94 -0.11
N LYS A 49 8.55 -11.73 0.14
CA LYS A 49 7.72 -10.55 0.41
C LYS A 49 7.69 -9.66 -0.81
N ARG A 50 6.49 -9.27 -1.21
CA ARG A 50 6.26 -8.29 -2.28
C ARG A 50 6.19 -6.90 -1.67
N LEU A 51 7.12 -6.04 -2.06
CA LEU A 51 7.28 -4.69 -1.54
C LEU A 51 7.27 -3.69 -2.71
N ILE A 52 6.86 -2.46 -2.42
CA ILE A 52 6.86 -1.34 -3.35
C ILE A 52 7.93 -0.36 -2.88
N ASP A 53 8.77 0.07 -3.80
CA ASP A 53 9.77 1.10 -3.55
C ASP A 53 9.11 2.48 -3.57
N THR A 54 9.04 3.11 -2.41
CA THR A 54 8.46 4.45 -2.20
C THR A 54 9.37 5.59 -2.65
N ILE A 55 10.64 5.33 -2.94
CA ILE A 55 11.55 6.31 -3.54
C ILE A 55 11.29 6.36 -5.05
N LYS A 56 11.16 5.20 -5.69
CA LYS A 56 10.83 5.12 -7.13
C LYS A 56 9.40 5.58 -7.41
N PHE A 57 8.48 5.21 -6.54
CA PHE A 57 7.07 5.58 -6.61
C PHE A 57 6.69 6.39 -5.36
N PRO A 58 6.97 7.71 -5.33
CA PRO A 58 6.64 8.53 -4.19
C PRO A 58 5.11 8.52 -3.96
N PRO A 59 4.65 8.18 -2.74
CA PRO A 59 3.23 8.20 -2.44
C PRO A 59 2.75 9.65 -2.41
N THR A 60 2.17 10.10 -3.52
CA THR A 60 1.40 11.35 -3.53
C THR A 60 0.19 11.10 -2.64
N LYS A 61 0.12 11.78 -1.50
CA LYS A 61 -1.13 11.84 -0.72
C LYS A 61 -2.20 12.40 -1.65
N LEU A 62 -3.01 11.53 -2.23
CA LEU A 62 -4.22 11.94 -2.91
C LEU A 62 -5.20 12.25 -1.78
N ASN A 63 -5.15 13.48 -1.25
CA ASN A 63 -6.26 14.01 -0.49
C ASN A 63 -7.51 13.90 -1.38
N ASP A 64 -8.63 13.53 -0.77
CA ASP A 64 -9.97 13.49 -1.36
C ASP A 64 -10.42 12.16 -2.02
N TYR A 65 -10.38 11.05 -1.28
CA TYR A 65 -11.45 10.07 -1.42
C TYR A 65 -11.92 9.64 -0.02
N PRO A 66 -13.19 9.90 0.36
CA PRO A 66 -13.76 9.31 1.56
C PRO A 66 -13.87 7.82 1.28
N ILE A 67 -12.89 7.03 1.73
CA ILE A 67 -13.03 5.59 1.76
C ILE A 67 -14.02 5.32 2.90
N GLU A 68 -15.32 5.42 2.61
CA GLU A 68 -16.35 4.78 3.41
C GLU A 68 -16.05 3.28 3.36
N TYR A 69 -15.19 2.82 4.27
CA TYR A 69 -15.02 1.42 4.55
C TYR A 69 -16.34 0.99 5.18
N LYS A 70 -17.34 0.63 4.35
CA LYS A 70 -18.44 -0.23 4.77
C LYS A 70 -17.80 -1.59 5.07
N GLY A 71 -17.13 -1.68 6.22
CA GLY A 71 -16.78 -2.95 6.82
C GLY A 71 -18.03 -3.78 6.78
N ARG A 72 -17.96 -4.91 6.09
CA ARG A 72 -19.06 -5.87 5.93
C ARG A 72 -19.67 -6.11 7.31
N SER A 73 -20.78 -5.44 7.60
CA SER A 73 -21.54 -5.66 8.82
C SER A 73 -21.92 -7.13 8.80
N LYS A 74 -21.31 -7.93 9.67
CA LYS A 74 -21.73 -9.32 9.87
C LYS A 74 -23.22 -9.24 10.22
N PRO A 75 -24.13 -9.90 9.47
CA PRO A 75 -25.51 -9.96 9.90
C PRO A 75 -25.53 -10.67 11.26
N LYS A 76 -26.07 -9.96 12.27
CA LYS A 76 -26.35 -10.51 13.58
C LYS A 76 -27.57 -11.42 13.40
N ASN A 77 -27.34 -12.72 13.24
CA ASN A 77 -28.43 -13.70 13.30
C ASN A 77 -29.04 -13.65 14.71
N ASN A 78 -30.35 -13.42 14.76
CA ASN A 78 -31.18 -13.43 15.97
C ASN A 78 -31.87 -14.79 16.07
#